data_AF-A0A497L3C3-F1
#
_entry.id   AF-A0A497L3C3-F1
#
_cell.length_a   1.000
_cell.length_b   1.000
_cell.length_c   1.000
_cell.angle_alpha   90.00
_cell.angle_beta   90.00
_cell.angle_gamma   90.00
#
_symmetry.space_group_name_H-M   'P 1'
#
loop_
_entity.id
_entity.type
_entity.pdbx_description
1 polymer ?
#
loop_
_entity_poly.entity_id
_entity_poly.type
_entity_poly.pdbx_seq_one_letter_code
_entity_poly.pdbx_strand_id
1 'polypeptide(L)'
;AHENCPRAGLFADGKNSHEFGEPYCMGLLGCKGPISHCDVPKRGFVEGVGGCPSMGSPCIGCTEPEFPDEPYGPFLKKAPAGFFVMEKIHSIPGSLEAVWGRIKEKLVGRDI
;
A
#
# COMPACT_ATOMS: atom_id res chain seq x y z
N ALA A 1 -3.30 6.29 4.75
CA ALA A 1 -4.27 5.82 3.75
C ALA A 1 -3.90 4.43 3.26
N HIS A 2 -2.62 4.19 2.96
CA HIS A 2 -2.09 2.86 2.60
C HIS A 2 -2.37 1.77 3.64
N GLU A 3 -2.08 2.01 4.92
CA GLU A 3 -2.31 1.04 6.02
C GLU A 3 -3.75 0.50 6.11
N ASN A 4 -4.71 1.25 5.58
CA ASN A 4 -6.14 0.96 5.60
C ASN A 4 -6.69 0.60 4.22
N CYS A 5 -5.82 0.48 3.21
CA CYS A 5 -6.21 0.25 1.83
C CYS A 5 -6.45 -1.25 1.58
N PRO A 6 -7.58 -1.65 0.96
CA PRO A 6 -7.82 -3.05 0.61
C PRO A 6 -6.80 -3.63 -0.39
N ARG A 7 -6.05 -2.76 -1.08
CA ARG A 7 -4.99 -3.15 -2.03
C ARG A 7 -3.58 -3.20 -1.39
N ALA A 8 -3.44 -2.94 -0.09
CA ALA A 8 -2.14 -2.95 0.59
C ALA A 8 -1.46 -4.33 0.54
N GLY A 9 -2.22 -5.42 0.64
CA GLY A 9 -1.69 -6.78 0.47
C GLY A 9 -1.16 -7.04 -0.94
N LEU A 10 -1.82 -6.51 -1.98
CA LEU A 10 -1.36 -6.61 -3.37
C LEU A 10 -0.04 -5.86 -3.56
N PHE A 11 0.11 -4.70 -2.92
CA PHE A 11 1.37 -3.98 -2.88
C PHE A 11 2.49 -4.81 -2.23
N ALA A 12 2.23 -5.40 -1.05
CA ALA A 12 3.21 -6.22 -0.33
C ALA A 12 3.68 -7.43 -1.15
N ASP A 13 2.75 -8.05 -1.89
CA ASP A 13 2.98 -9.14 -2.85
C ASP A 13 3.71 -8.70 -4.14
N GLY A 14 3.92 -7.40 -4.34
CA GLY A 14 4.51 -6.85 -5.57
C GLY A 14 3.56 -6.81 -6.78
N LYS A 15 2.25 -7.06 -6.59
CA LYS A 15 1.22 -6.98 -7.62
C LYS A 15 0.78 -5.53 -7.80
N ASN A 16 1.28 -4.89 -8.86
CA ASN A 16 1.00 -3.49 -9.17
C ASN A 16 0.25 -3.36 -10.50
N SER A 17 -0.58 -2.33 -10.59
CA SER A 17 -1.20 -1.91 -11.84
C SER A 17 -0.18 -1.11 -12.66
N HIS A 18 -0.07 -1.47 -13.92
CA HIS A 18 0.68 -0.78 -14.97
C HIS A 18 -0.23 0.10 -15.85
N GLU A 19 -1.54 -0.12 -15.81
CA GLU A 19 -2.55 0.71 -16.49
C GLU A 19 -3.81 0.91 -15.63
N PHE A 20 -4.59 1.95 -15.94
CA PHE A 20 -5.84 2.22 -15.24
C PHE A 20 -6.89 1.16 -15.57
N GLY A 21 -7.62 0.71 -14.54
CA GLY A 21 -8.64 -0.35 -14.67
C GLY A 21 -8.17 -1.72 -14.18
N GLU A 22 -6.86 -1.92 -14.04
CA GLU A 22 -6.35 -3.15 -13.44
C GLU A 22 -6.69 -3.25 -11.93
N PRO A 23 -6.95 -4.46 -11.41
CA PRO A 23 -7.42 -4.64 -10.04
C PRO A 23 -6.33 -4.47 -8.96
N TYR A 24 -5.08 -4.21 -9.36
CA TYR A 24 -3.89 -4.26 -8.49
C TYR A 24 -3.55 -2.92 -7.80
N CYS A 25 -2.42 -2.88 -7.10
CA CYS A 25 -1.94 -1.66 -6.43
C CYS A 25 -1.52 -0.58 -7.43
N MET A 26 -2.05 0.63 -7.27
CA MET A 26 -1.76 1.78 -8.16
C MET A 26 -0.52 2.59 -7.73
N GLY A 27 0.37 2.01 -6.92
CA GLY A 27 1.60 2.69 -6.49
C GLY A 27 2.45 3.16 -7.68
N LEU A 28 2.49 2.37 -8.75
CA LEU A 28 3.19 2.72 -9.99
C LEU A 28 2.46 3.76 -10.86
N LEU A 29 1.18 4.03 -10.61
CA LEU A 29 0.35 4.99 -11.34
C LEU A 29 0.24 6.36 -10.63
N GLY A 30 1.04 6.59 -9.58
CA GLY A 30 1.09 7.90 -8.91
C GLY A 30 0.36 7.98 -7.57
N CYS A 31 -0.16 6.86 -7.05
CA CYS A 31 -0.87 6.85 -5.77
C CYS A 31 0.01 7.38 -4.63
N LYS A 32 -0.47 8.44 -3.95
CA LYS A 32 0.15 9.06 -2.77
C LYS A 32 -0.34 8.49 -1.45
N GLY A 33 -1.21 7.47 -1.49
CA GLY A 33 -1.77 6.83 -0.31
C GLY A 33 -0.76 6.43 0.79
N PRO A 34 0.48 6.05 0.46
CA PRO A 34 1.48 5.74 1.47
C PRO A 34 2.04 6.95 2.24
N ILE A 35 1.96 8.14 1.67
CA ILE A 35 2.36 9.40 2.32
C ILE A 35 1.16 10.29 2.67
N SER A 36 -0.04 9.71 2.84
CA SER A 36 -1.25 10.49 3.15
C SER A 36 -2.04 9.90 4.31
N HIS A 37 -2.43 10.75 5.25
CA HIS A 37 -3.21 10.51 6.45
C HIS A 37 -4.71 10.64 6.17
N CYS A 38 -5.24 9.65 5.45
CA CYS A 38 -6.66 9.57 5.12
C CYS A 38 -7.25 8.19 5.48
N ASP A 39 -8.46 8.19 6.05
CA ASP A 39 -9.20 7.00 6.49
C ASP A 39 -10.22 6.50 5.45
N VAL A 40 -10.50 7.28 4.40
CA VAL A 40 -11.46 6.97 3.32
C VAL A 40 -11.31 5.55 2.74
N PRO A 41 -10.10 4.99 2.52
CA PRO A 41 -9.98 3.64 1.98
C PRO A 41 -10.62 2.54 2.85
N LYS A 42 -10.74 2.79 4.16
CA LYS A 42 -11.39 1.89 5.13
C LYS A 42 -12.80 2.35 5.48
N ARG A 43 -13.02 3.66 5.66
CA ARG A 43 -14.32 4.22 6.05
C ARG A 43 -15.32 4.26 4.89
N GLY A 44 -14.88 4.29 3.64
CA GLY A 44 -15.70 4.65 2.49
C GLY A 44 -15.93 6.16 2.39
N PHE A 45 -16.66 6.60 1.36
CA PHE A 45 -16.93 8.02 1.13
C PHE A 45 -18.32 8.43 1.63
N VAL A 46 -19.38 7.72 1.22
CA VAL A 46 -20.77 7.93 1.65
C VAL A 46 -21.31 6.63 2.20
N GLU A 47 -21.65 6.58 3.50
CA GLU A 47 -22.21 5.39 4.16
C GLU A 47 -21.42 4.09 3.88
N GLY A 48 -20.09 4.16 3.93
CA GLY A 48 -19.22 3.01 3.63
C GLY A 48 -19.00 2.71 2.15
N VAL A 49 -19.68 3.41 1.24
CA VAL A 49 -19.58 3.20 -0.21
C VAL A 49 -18.53 4.12 -0.83
N GLY A 50 -17.73 3.55 -1.73
CA GLY A 50 -16.78 4.27 -2.56
C GLY A 50 -15.39 4.49 -1.93
N GLY A 51 -14.80 5.64 -2.23
CA GLY A 51 -13.42 6.00 -1.87
C GLY A 51 -12.46 5.90 -3.06
N CYS A 52 -11.25 6.46 -2.94
CA CYS A 52 -10.35 6.60 -4.09
C CYS A 52 -9.55 5.31 -4.37
N PRO A 53 -8.55 4.95 -3.54
CA PRO A 53 -7.75 3.76 -3.81
C PRO A 53 -8.47 2.46 -3.50
N SER A 54 -9.68 2.50 -2.92
CA SER A 54 -10.60 1.36 -2.84
C SER A 54 -11.31 1.12 -4.18
N MET A 55 -11.66 2.16 -4.94
CA MET A 55 -12.41 2.06 -6.21
C MET A 55 -11.56 2.11 -7.49
N GLY A 56 -10.23 2.15 -7.38
CA GLY A 56 -9.34 2.12 -8.55
C GLY A 56 -8.87 3.50 -9.01
N SER A 57 -8.97 4.50 -8.14
CA SER A 57 -8.36 5.81 -8.35
C SER A 57 -7.13 6.00 -7.44
N PRO A 58 -5.99 6.51 -7.95
CA PRO A 58 -4.85 6.87 -7.11
C PRO A 58 -5.26 7.90 -6.05
N CYS A 59 -4.79 7.71 -4.81
CA CYS A 59 -4.88 8.77 -3.82
C CYS A 59 -3.98 9.94 -4.24
N ILE A 60 -4.47 11.17 -4.11
CA ILE A 60 -3.74 12.39 -4.47
C ILE A 60 -3.21 13.17 -3.25
N GLY A 61 -3.48 12.70 -2.04
CA GLY A 61 -3.05 13.34 -0.80
C GLY A 61 -3.82 14.61 -0.42
N CYS A 62 -5.11 14.72 -0.78
CA CYS A 62 -5.91 15.91 -0.49
C CYS A 62 -6.14 16.24 1.00
N THR A 63 -5.74 15.35 1.91
CA THR A 63 -5.79 15.55 3.37
C THR A 63 -4.51 16.13 3.94
N GLU A 64 -3.46 16.25 3.13
CA GLU A 64 -2.14 16.66 3.59
C GLU A 64 -1.98 18.19 3.49
N PRO A 65 -1.25 18.81 4.43
CA PRO A 65 -1.17 20.27 4.50
C PRO A 65 -0.45 20.90 3.31
N GLU A 66 0.49 20.20 2.67
CA GLU A 66 1.22 20.71 1.51
C GLU A 66 0.47 20.49 0.18
N PHE A 67 -0.71 19.86 0.19
CA PHE A 67 -1.48 19.64 -1.03
C PHE A 67 -1.98 20.97 -1.64
N PRO A 68 -1.92 21.17 -2.98
CA PRO A 68 -1.54 20.21 -4.03
C PRO A 68 -0.06 20.26 -4.46
N ASP A 69 0.79 20.97 -3.73
CA ASP A 69 2.20 21.15 -4.05
C ASP A 69 3.02 19.86 -3.82
N GLU A 70 4.34 19.93 -4.02
CA GLU A 70 5.23 18.81 -3.77
C GLU A 70 5.12 18.35 -2.30
N PRO A 71 5.03 17.04 -1.99
CA PRO A 71 5.25 15.85 -2.86
C PRO A 71 4.01 15.28 -3.57
N TYR A 72 2.86 15.95 -3.49
CA TYR A 72 1.57 15.42 -3.96
C TYR A 72 1.32 15.70 -5.45
N GLY A 73 1.73 16.87 -5.92
CA GLY A 73 1.74 17.25 -7.33
C GLY A 73 3.06 16.89 -8.05
N PRO A 74 3.04 16.65 -9.38
CA PRO A 74 1.87 16.34 -10.23
C PRO A 74 1.21 15.01 -9.84
N PHE A 75 -0.12 14.90 -9.95
CA PHE A 75 -0.88 13.80 -9.33
C PHE A 75 -0.50 12.39 -9.81
N LEU A 76 -0.18 12.23 -11.09
CA LEU A 76 0.20 10.92 -11.67
C LEU A 76 1.70 10.62 -11.55
N LYS A 77 2.51 11.56 -11.06
CA LYS A 77 3.91 11.29 -10.73
C LYS A 77 3.95 10.33 -9.54
N LYS A 78 4.84 9.33 -9.57
CA LYS A 78 5.03 8.41 -8.44
C LYS A 78 5.41 9.18 -7.17
N ALA A 79 4.94 8.71 -6.02
CA ALA A 79 5.35 9.25 -4.73
C ALA A 79 6.88 9.06 -4.54
N PRO A 80 7.52 9.83 -3.64
CA PRO A 80 8.95 9.70 -3.36
C PRO A 80 9.35 8.25 -3.04
N ALA A 81 10.46 7.78 -3.62
CA ALA A 81 10.91 6.40 -3.50
C ALA A 81 11.25 5.98 -2.05
N GLY A 82 11.61 6.95 -1.19
CA GLY A 82 12.05 6.69 0.18
C GLY A 82 11.05 5.87 0.99
N PHE A 83 9.74 6.17 0.85
CA PHE A 83 8.71 5.40 1.56
C PHE A 83 8.71 3.92 1.13
N PHE A 84 8.71 3.66 -0.18
CA PHE A 84 8.68 2.29 -0.72
C PHE A 84 9.91 1.47 -0.32
N VAL A 85 11.08 2.12 -0.27
CA VAL A 85 12.31 1.49 0.21
C VAL A 85 12.19 1.10 1.68
N MET A 86 11.73 2.02 2.53
CA MET A 86 11.59 1.78 3.96
C MET A 86 10.56 0.69 4.28
N GLU A 87 9.40 0.71 3.61
CA GLU A 87 8.39 -0.33 3.80
C GLU A 87 8.93 -1.72 3.44
N LYS A 88 9.69 -1.82 2.34
CA LYS A 88 10.28 -3.11 1.96
C LYS A 88 11.34 -3.57 2.96
N ILE A 89 12.20 -2.67 3.44
CA ILE A 89 13.20 -2.98 4.50
C ILE A 89 12.49 -3.50 5.76
N HIS A 90 11.44 -2.81 6.22
CA HIS A 90 10.69 -3.22 7.41
C HIS A 90 9.95 -4.56 7.25
N SER A 91 9.59 -4.94 6.02
CA SER A 91 8.92 -6.23 5.75
C SER A 91 9.84 -7.46 5.79
N ILE A 92 11.16 -7.27 5.63
CA ILE A 92 12.13 -8.38 5.51
C ILE A 92 12.22 -9.23 6.78
N PRO A 93 12.43 -8.67 7.99
CA PRO A 93 12.59 -9.47 9.21
C PRO A 93 11.38 -10.37 9.48
N GLY A 94 10.17 -9.83 9.35
CA GLY A 94 8.93 -10.60 9.55
C GLY A 94 8.77 -11.74 8.54
N SER A 95 9.16 -11.49 7.29
CA SER A 95 9.15 -12.53 6.25
C SER A 95 10.16 -13.65 6.55
N LEU A 96 11.37 -13.30 7.02
CA LEU A 96 12.40 -14.26 7.39
C LEU A 96 11.99 -15.10 8.61
N GLU A 97 11.46 -14.47 9.66
CA GLU A 97 10.92 -15.15 10.85
C GLU A 97 9.82 -16.15 10.47
N ALA A 98 8.88 -15.74 9.59
CA ALA A 98 7.80 -16.60 9.13
C ALA A 98 8.29 -17.82 8.34
N VAL A 99 9.36 -17.68 7.56
CA VAL A 99 9.98 -18.80 6.83
C VAL A 99 10.77 -19.70 7.79
N TRP A 100 11.59 -19.11 8.66
CA TRP A 100 12.41 -19.85 9.62
C TRP A 100 11.57 -20.66 10.60
N GLY A 101 10.47 -20.10 11.12
CA GLY A 101 9.54 -20.81 12.00
C GLY A 101 9.04 -22.13 11.39
N ARG A 102 8.60 -22.09 10.12
CA ARG A 102 8.13 -23.28 9.40
C ARG A 102 9.23 -24.31 9.14
N ILE A 103 10.45 -23.86 8.84
CA ILE A 103 11.60 -24.75 8.64
C ILE A 103 11.98 -25.42 9.97
N LYS A 104 12.06 -24.62 11.04
CA LYS A 104 12.42 -25.09 12.39
C LYS A 104 11.41 -26.11 12.92
N GLU A 105 10.12 -25.90 12.72
CA GLU A 105 9.06 -26.86 13.12
C GLU A 105 9.26 -28.23 12.46
N LYS A 106 9.50 -28.25 11.14
CA LYS A 106 9.81 -29.47 10.38
C LYS A 106 11.10 -30.15 10.86
N LEU A 107 12.13 -29.39 11.19
CA LEU A 107 13.42 -29.93 11.66
C LEU A 107 13.35 -30.53 13.07
N VAL A 108 12.50 -29.97 13.94
CA VAL A 108 12.37 -30.40 15.35
C VAL A 108 11.28 -31.48 15.52
N GLY A 109 10.61 -31.90 14.44
CA GLY A 109 9.61 -32.97 14.47
C GLY A 109 8.34 -32.59 15.26
N ARG A 110 8.05 -31.29 15.37
CA ARG A 110 6.80 -30.78 15.95
C ARG A 110 5.81 -30.56 14.80
N ASP A 111 5.24 -31.64 14.31
CA ASP A 111 4.05 -31.55 13.46
C ASP A 111 2.85 -31.18 14.35
N ILE A 112 2.37 -29.95 14.20
CA ILE A 112 1.03 -29.52 14.61
C ILE A 112 0.19 -29.36 13.35
#